data_AF-A0A5R2N5F3-F1
#
_entry.id   AF-A0A5R2N5F3-F1
#
_cell.length_a   1.000
_cell.length_b   1.000
_cell.length_c   1.000
_cell.angle_alpha   90.00
_cell.angle_beta   90.00
_cell.angle_gamma   90.00
#
_symmetry.space_group_name_H-M   'P 1'
#
loop_
_entity.id
_entity.type
_entity.pdbx_description
1 polymer ?
#
loop_
_entity_poly.entity_id
_entity_poly.type
_entity_poly.pdbx_seq_one_letter_code
_entity_poly.pdbx_strand_id
1 'polypeptide(L)'
;TTASLAAGPLATAYDAAFSLKLDPDGIRVADLKAKFLGGALTGLFELKNNEGTGLFTGQMKLAGADLASVLPDAGIGGTGDFSTTLSTSGKSVDAMIAALSGSGTAALKDLQIAGVNPDAFSAF
;
A
#
# COMPACT_ATOMS: atom_id res chain seq x y z
N THR A 1 18.06 -4.56 16.53
CA THR A 1 17.41 -3.23 16.59
C THR A 1 16.17 -3.30 15.74
N THR A 2 14.98 -3.37 16.33
CA THR A 2 13.72 -3.55 15.59
C THR A 2 13.20 -2.19 15.16
N ALA A 3 13.19 -1.92 13.85
CA ALA A 3 12.71 -0.66 13.31
C ALA A 3 11.20 -0.75 13.03
N SER A 4 10.45 0.28 13.45
CA SER A 4 9.02 0.46 13.17
C SER A 4 8.83 1.62 12.20
N LEU A 5 7.99 1.43 11.18
CA LEU A 5 7.54 2.51 10.30
C LEU A 5 6.07 2.82 10.62
N ALA A 6 5.80 4.06 11.03
CA ALA A 6 4.45 4.53 11.33
C ALA A 6 3.89 5.31 10.14
N ALA A 7 2.71 4.92 9.65
CA ALA A 7 1.94 5.65 8.64
C ALA A 7 0.69 6.28 9.28
N GLY A 8 0.92 7.25 10.18
CA GLY A 8 -0.18 7.95 10.89
C GLY A 8 -1.05 7.03 11.78
N PRO A 9 -2.27 7.44 12.15
CA PRO A 9 -3.17 6.63 12.99
C PRO A 9 -3.70 5.36 12.30
N LEU A 10 -3.24 5.05 11.08
CA LEU A 10 -3.86 4.07 10.19
C LEU A 10 -3.27 2.66 10.26
N ALA A 11 -2.05 2.49 10.80
CA ALA A 11 -1.45 1.23 11.29
C ALA A 11 0.09 1.35 11.32
N THR A 12 0.74 0.50 12.10
CA THR A 12 2.22 0.42 12.18
C THR A 12 2.72 -0.78 11.39
N ALA A 13 3.65 -0.56 10.46
CA ALA A 13 4.41 -1.62 9.83
C ALA A 13 5.60 -1.98 10.73
N TYR A 14 5.82 -3.27 10.95
CA TYR A 14 6.86 -3.78 11.86
C TYR A 14 7.88 -4.63 11.10
N ASP A 15 9.04 -4.87 11.71
CA ASP A 15 10.18 -5.53 11.07
C ASP A 15 10.58 -4.88 9.73
N ALA A 16 10.54 -3.55 9.68
CA ALA A 16 10.78 -2.81 8.46
C ALA A 16 12.28 -2.72 8.13
N ALA A 17 12.64 -3.12 6.91
CA ALA A 17 13.96 -2.96 6.33
C ALA A 17 13.84 -2.30 4.95
N PHE A 18 14.73 -1.38 4.61
CA PHE A 18 14.79 -0.71 3.32
C PHE A 18 16.19 -0.17 3.05
N SER A 19 16.49 0.03 1.77
CA SER A 19 17.68 0.72 1.28
C SER A 19 17.32 2.15 0.92
N LEU A 20 17.97 3.14 1.55
CA LEU A 20 17.79 4.56 1.22
C LEU A 20 19.01 5.07 0.46
N LYS A 21 18.75 5.67 -0.71
CA LYS A 21 19.73 6.43 -1.47
C LYS A 21 19.28 7.89 -1.54
N LEU A 22 20.19 8.79 -1.22
CA LEU A 22 20.01 10.23 -1.34
C LEU A 22 21.09 10.76 -2.29
N ASP A 23 20.67 11.36 -3.38
CA ASP A 23 21.52 11.99 -4.39
C ASP A 23 21.07 13.46 -4.57
N PRO A 24 21.88 14.34 -5.15
CA PRO A 24 21.50 15.74 -5.42
C PRO A 24 20.22 15.87 -6.25
N ASP A 25 19.97 14.88 -7.12
CA ASP A 25 18.83 14.86 -8.03
C ASP A 25 17.58 14.19 -7.43
N GLY A 26 17.67 13.58 -6.23
CA GLY A 26 16.52 12.90 -5.63
C GLY A 26 16.77 11.93 -4.48
N ILE A 27 15.68 11.29 -4.07
CA ILE A 27 15.58 10.29 -3.01
C ILE A 27 15.06 9.00 -3.62
N ARG A 28 15.68 7.87 -3.28
CA ARG A 28 15.19 6.54 -3.66
C ARG A 28 15.16 5.63 -2.44
N VAL A 29 14.01 5.02 -2.21
CA VAL A 29 13.81 3.95 -1.24
C VAL A 29 13.58 2.65 -2.01
N ALA A 30 14.47 1.69 -1.84
CA ALA A 30 14.39 0.38 -2.49
C ALA A 30 14.35 -0.74 -1.46
N ASP A 31 13.94 -1.92 -1.92
CA ASP A 31 13.90 -3.15 -1.11
C ASP A 31 13.11 -2.99 0.20
N LEU A 32 12.09 -2.12 0.22
CA LEU A 32 11.23 -2.01 1.38
C LEU A 32 10.60 -3.39 1.61
N LYS A 33 10.80 -3.92 2.82
CA LYS A 33 10.19 -5.15 3.33
C LYS A 33 9.73 -4.84 4.74
N ALA A 34 8.45 -5.09 5.01
CA ALA A 34 7.89 -4.95 6.34
C ALA A 34 6.74 -5.94 6.50
N LYS A 35 6.26 -6.12 7.73
CA LYS A 35 5.01 -6.82 8.00
C LYS A 35 3.92 -5.81 8.30
N PHE A 36 2.77 -6.00 7.69
CA PHE A 36 1.63 -5.07 7.79
C PHE A 36 0.32 -5.84 7.69
N LEU A 37 -0.59 -5.64 8.65
CA LEU A 37 -1.93 -6.28 8.68
C LEU A 37 -1.89 -7.81 8.45
N GLY A 38 -0.94 -8.49 9.10
CA GLY A 38 -0.73 -9.94 8.97
C GLY A 38 0.01 -10.39 7.70
N GLY A 39 0.21 -9.51 6.72
CA GLY A 39 0.87 -9.79 5.44
C GLY A 39 2.30 -9.27 5.32
N ALA A 40 2.95 -9.64 4.22
CA ALA A 40 4.26 -9.14 3.83
C ALA A 40 4.12 -7.93 2.90
N LEU A 41 4.52 -6.75 3.39
CA LEU A 41 4.56 -5.51 2.62
C LEU A 41 5.93 -5.37 1.93
N THR A 42 5.89 -5.10 0.64
CA THR A 42 7.06 -4.76 -0.17
C THR A 42 6.83 -3.47 -0.94
N GLY A 43 7.91 -2.73 -1.24
CA GLY A 43 7.76 -1.51 -2.04
C GLY A 43 9.05 -0.86 -2.53
N LEU A 44 8.84 0.10 -3.42
CA LEU A 44 9.85 0.97 -4.03
C LEU A 44 9.25 2.38 -4.12
N PHE A 45 10.03 3.38 -3.73
CA PHE A 45 9.66 4.78 -3.88
C PHE A 45 10.82 5.57 -4.47
N GLU A 46 10.53 6.47 -5.39
CA GLU A 46 11.50 7.37 -5.96
C GLU A 46 10.90 8.77 -6.06
N LEU A 47 11.65 9.76 -5.58
CA LEU A 47 11.37 11.17 -5.73
C LEU A 47 12.57 11.81 -6.40
N LYS A 48 12.39 12.45 -7.56
CA LYS A 48 13.43 13.21 -8.25
C LYS A 48 13.02 14.66 -8.38
N ASN A 49 13.98 15.57 -8.39
CA ASN A 49 13.76 16.95 -8.77
C ASN A 49 14.45 17.21 -10.10
N ASN A 50 13.66 17.47 -11.13
CA ASN A 50 14.15 17.84 -12.45
C ASN A 50 13.83 19.32 -12.71
N GLU A 51 14.85 20.17 -12.60
CA GLU A 51 14.76 21.62 -12.89
C GLU A 51 13.62 22.33 -12.11
N GLY A 52 13.45 21.98 -10.84
CA GLY A 52 12.38 22.52 -9.99
C GLY A 52 11.03 21.82 -10.15
N THR A 53 10.92 20.80 -11.00
CA THR A 53 9.75 19.92 -11.10
C THR A 53 10.03 18.64 -10.36
N GLY A 54 9.28 18.38 -9.28
CA GLY A 54 9.38 17.11 -8.59
C GLY A 54 8.63 16.02 -9.35
N LEU A 55 9.22 14.84 -9.42
CA LEU A 55 8.66 13.61 -9.99
C LEU A 55 8.66 12.55 -8.91
N PHE A 56 7.48 12.05 -8.54
CA PHE A 56 7.35 10.99 -7.55
C PHE A 56 6.76 9.74 -8.21
N THR A 57 7.34 8.58 -7.90
CA THR A 57 6.79 7.28 -8.24
C THR A 57 6.86 6.35 -7.04
N GLY A 58 5.79 5.57 -6.85
CA GLY A 58 5.69 4.60 -5.77
C GLY A 58 5.10 3.31 -6.30
N GLN A 59 5.64 2.18 -5.85
CA GLN A 59 5.07 0.87 -6.09
C GLN A 59 5.06 0.11 -4.77
N MET A 60 3.93 -0.53 -4.48
CA MET A 60 3.76 -1.31 -3.27
C MET A 60 3.03 -2.60 -3.58
N LYS A 61 3.37 -3.65 -2.83
CA LYS A 61 2.67 -4.92 -2.84
C LYS A 61 2.55 -5.45 -1.42
N LEU A 62 1.35 -5.78 -1.02
CA LEU A 62 1.04 -6.43 0.24
C LEU A 62 0.54 -7.84 -0.06
N ALA A 63 1.28 -8.86 0.37
CA ALA A 63 0.93 -10.25 0.12
C ALA A 63 0.41 -10.92 1.38
N GLY A 64 -0.69 -11.67 1.25
CA GLY A 64 -1.26 -12.47 2.33
C GLY A 64 -1.73 -11.65 3.54
N ALA A 65 -2.28 -10.46 3.33
CA ALA A 65 -2.88 -9.69 4.42
C ALA A 65 -4.16 -10.36 4.91
N ASP A 66 -4.39 -10.30 6.22
CA ASP A 66 -5.62 -10.80 6.83
C ASP A 66 -6.75 -9.78 6.58
N LEU A 67 -7.77 -10.18 5.84
CA LEU A 67 -8.89 -9.29 5.48
C LEU A 67 -9.70 -8.82 6.68
N ALA A 68 -9.80 -9.62 7.74
CA ALA A 68 -10.48 -9.22 8.97
C ALA A 68 -9.68 -8.16 9.74
N SER A 69 -8.35 -8.15 9.58
CA SER A 69 -7.48 -7.09 10.11
C SER A 69 -7.48 -5.82 9.24
N VAL A 70 -7.66 -5.96 7.92
CA VAL A 70 -7.70 -4.83 6.97
C VAL A 70 -9.03 -4.09 7.04
N LEU A 71 -10.13 -4.81 7.14
CA LEU A 71 -11.49 -4.28 7.22
C LEU A 71 -12.19 -4.78 8.48
N PRO A 72 -11.76 -4.32 9.67
CA PRO A 72 -12.50 -4.60 10.89
C PRO A 72 -13.93 -4.08 10.69
N ASP A 73 -14.92 -4.86 11.12
CA ASP A 73 -16.36 -4.56 11.01
C ASP A 73 -17.01 -4.77 9.63
N ALA A 74 -16.27 -5.15 8.57
CA ALA A 74 -16.90 -5.48 7.29
C ALA A 74 -17.57 -6.87 7.27
N GLY A 75 -17.35 -7.69 8.32
CA GLY A 75 -17.80 -9.09 8.35
C GLY A 75 -17.09 -9.96 7.32
N ILE A 76 -15.92 -9.53 6.83
CA ILE A 76 -15.16 -10.19 5.79
C ILE A 76 -13.95 -10.90 6.40
N GLY A 77 -13.79 -12.19 6.10
CA GLY A 77 -12.62 -13.01 6.42
C GLY A 77 -11.91 -13.51 5.16
N GLY A 78 -10.71 -14.04 5.35
CA GLY A 78 -9.86 -14.57 4.27
C GLY A 78 -8.52 -13.83 4.17
N THR A 79 -7.81 -14.05 3.07
CA THR A 79 -6.52 -13.40 2.80
C THR A 79 -6.57 -12.57 1.52
N GLY A 80 -5.81 -11.47 1.49
CA GLY A 80 -5.77 -10.55 0.35
C GLY A 80 -4.34 -10.25 -0.11
N ASP A 81 -4.13 -10.32 -1.42
CA ASP A 81 -2.95 -9.80 -2.10
C ASP A 81 -3.32 -8.47 -2.76
N PHE A 82 -2.64 -7.39 -2.39
CA PHE A 82 -2.87 -6.05 -2.90
C PHE A 82 -1.61 -5.54 -3.60
N SER A 83 -1.77 -4.85 -4.72
CA SER A 83 -0.68 -4.10 -5.32
C SER A 83 -1.15 -2.73 -5.78
N THR A 84 -0.29 -1.73 -5.66
CA THR A 84 -0.58 -0.38 -6.12
C THR A 84 0.65 0.25 -6.74
N THR A 85 0.41 1.09 -7.73
CA THR A 85 1.40 1.97 -8.33
C THR A 85 0.86 3.38 -8.28
N LEU A 86 1.71 4.34 -7.93
CA LEU A 86 1.37 5.76 -7.86
C LEU A 86 2.45 6.55 -8.59
N SER A 87 2.04 7.63 -9.25
CA SER A 87 2.94 8.56 -9.90
C SER A 87 2.37 9.97 -9.89
N THR A 88 3.24 10.96 -9.74
CA THR A 88 2.87 12.36 -9.87
C THR A 88 4.05 13.21 -10.31
N SER A 89 3.74 14.38 -10.85
CA SER A 89 4.71 15.41 -11.21
C SER A 89 4.16 16.79 -10.90
N GLY A 90 4.98 17.67 -10.35
CA GLY A 90 4.57 19.05 -10.09
C GLY A 90 5.69 19.94 -9.58
N LYS A 91 5.53 21.24 -9.77
CA LYS A 91 6.43 22.28 -9.22
C LYS A 91 6.12 22.63 -7.76
N SER A 92 4.95 22.21 -7.28
CA SER A 92 4.46 22.40 -5.93
C SER A 92 3.75 21.14 -5.45
N VAL A 93 3.64 20.96 -4.13
CA VAL A 93 2.92 19.82 -3.54
C VAL A 93 1.45 19.81 -3.97
N ASP A 94 0.79 20.98 -4.03
CA ASP A 94 -0.60 21.09 -4.52
C ASP A 94 -0.75 20.59 -5.96
N ALA A 95 0.18 20.97 -6.83
CA ALA A 95 0.19 20.50 -8.22
C ALA A 95 0.44 19.00 -8.31
N MET A 96 1.30 18.45 -7.43
CA MET A 96 1.52 17.02 -7.33
C MET A 96 0.28 16.27 -6.85
N ILE A 97 -0.45 16.79 -5.87
CA ILE A 97 -1.69 16.17 -5.40
C ILE A 97 -2.74 16.21 -6.51
N ALA A 98 -2.88 17.35 -7.20
CA ALA A 98 -3.81 17.49 -8.31
C ALA A 98 -3.48 16.58 -9.50
N ALA A 99 -2.19 16.30 -9.75
CA ALA A 99 -1.71 15.43 -10.82
C ALA A 99 -1.48 13.98 -10.38
N LEU A 100 -1.85 13.62 -9.15
CA LEU A 100 -1.60 12.28 -8.62
C LEU A 100 -2.44 11.25 -9.39
N SER A 101 -1.74 10.33 -10.03
CA SER A 101 -2.33 9.18 -10.70
C SER A 101 -1.86 7.90 -10.03
N GLY A 102 -2.72 6.89 -10.03
CA GLY A 102 -2.35 5.58 -9.53
C GLY A 102 -3.27 4.49 -10.04
N SER A 103 -2.78 3.26 -9.96
CA SER A 103 -3.56 2.05 -10.18
C SER A 103 -3.40 1.11 -9.00
N GLY A 104 -4.40 0.28 -8.79
CA GLY A 104 -4.39 -0.73 -7.74
C GLY A 104 -5.08 -2.00 -8.20
N THR A 105 -4.60 -3.14 -7.72
CA THR A 105 -5.27 -4.43 -7.88
C THR A 105 -5.37 -5.11 -6.52
N ALA A 106 -6.47 -5.83 -6.33
CA ALA A 106 -6.72 -6.64 -5.15
C ALA A 106 -7.15 -8.03 -5.60
N ALA A 107 -6.52 -9.06 -5.05
CA ALA A 107 -6.89 -10.45 -5.24
C ALA A 107 -7.20 -11.04 -3.86
N LEU A 108 -8.43 -11.53 -3.70
CA LEU A 108 -8.91 -12.08 -2.43
C LEU A 108 -8.95 -13.61 -2.55
N LYS A 109 -8.48 -14.30 -1.51
CA LYS A 109 -8.48 -15.76 -1.40
C LYS A 109 -9.24 -16.17 -0.15
N ASP A 110 -10.00 -17.26 -0.28
CA ASP A 110 -10.80 -17.84 0.80
C ASP A 110 -11.73 -16.81 1.45
N LEU A 111 -12.36 -15.98 0.61
CA LEU A 111 -13.25 -14.91 1.02
C LEU A 111 -14.46 -15.49 1.77
N GLN A 112 -14.60 -15.11 3.03
CA GLN A 112 -15.75 -15.43 3.86
C GLN A 112 -16.52 -14.14 4.14
N ILE A 113 -17.84 -14.18 4.01
CA ILE A 113 -18.71 -13.05 4.30
C ILE A 113 -19.71 -13.51 5.34
N ALA A 114 -19.68 -12.89 6.52
CA ALA A 114 -20.67 -13.11 7.57
C ALA A 114 -21.94 -12.28 7.29
N GLY A 115 -23.11 -12.80 7.66
CA GLY A 115 -24.38 -12.08 7.51
C GLY A 115 -24.95 -12.05 6.08
N VAL A 116 -24.43 -12.90 5.20
CA VAL A 116 -25.05 -13.14 3.89
C VAL A 116 -26.45 -13.72 4.12
N ASN A 117 -27.49 -13.01 3.69
CA ASN A 117 -28.86 -13.51 3.77
C ASN A 117 -28.99 -14.75 2.86
N PRO A 118 -29.16 -15.96 3.41
CA PRO A 118 -29.28 -17.16 2.60
C PRO A 118 -30.53 -17.15 1.71
N ASP A 119 -31.58 -16.40 2.07
CA ASP A 119 -32.79 -16.26 1.26
C ASP A 119 -32.57 -15.41 -0.02
N ALA A 120 -31.45 -14.67 -0.09
CA ALA A 120 -31.06 -13.94 -1.30
C ALA A 120 -30.42 -14.85 -2.36
N PHE A 121 -30.00 -16.06 -1.97
CA PHE A 121 -29.52 -17.10 -2.87
C PHE A 121 -30.66 -18.09 -3.05
N SER A 122 -31.63 -17.73 -3.89
CA SER A 122 -32.66 -18.68 -4.30
C SER A 122 -31.96 -19.94 -4.84
N ALA A 123 -32.14 -21.06 -4.16
CA ALA A 123 -31.70 -22.37 -4.63
C ALA A 123 -32.24 -22.58 -6.04
N PHE A 124 -31.34 -22.88 -6.98
CA PHE A 124 -31.72 -23.34 -8.32
C PHE A 124 -32.45 -24.68 -8.24
#